data_AF-A0A563UK56-F1
#
_entry.id   AF-A0A563UK56-F1
#
_cell.length_a   1.000
_cell.length_b   1.000
_cell.length_c   1.000
_cell.angle_alpha   90.00
_cell.angle_beta   90.00
_cell.angle_gamma   90.00
#
_symmetry.space_group_name_H-M   'P 1'
#
loop_
_entity.id
_entity.type
_entity.pdbx_description
1 polymer ?
#
loop_
_entity_poly.entity_id
_entity_poly.type
_entity_poly.pdbx_seq_one_letter_code
_entity_poly.pdbx_strand_id
1 'polypeptide(L)'
;MINTRDHYGWLNHRVERYLKVHHADLIADTSTGQFRSEMEKICARKGWWKIMLIVLIAFSFCMLFPLEEILHLVFKSENKSIATLIDQRTSNLATIVGMILTVTGLVISNMAVKESYAYEVLFAKSRLYGIIYFVLSTIGLLIVISCLRDTVGEKLFNRMVLVGTLFVLFILVLIALLFRSIINFTNVKAIDKIYRDYLLIQEKKNLLAALRVKYSAEQFKNLLAKYKAIEYTFSHAFEDSPHSFSMSVIDDDTEPSEEPHLQVIDINMTQLAHFMDQKKKEGQIYFQRLQLDALTNQRDNYIWVKGRSNAKEDKKVLKSSLVLKQVKETPTEIQLNARKYFDEKLEERTEDGKMRGIEQILDSYLDMYMLEMKNSDK
;
A
#
# COMPACT_ATOMS: atom_id res chain seq x y z
N MET A 1 11.10 -10.49 2.94
CA MET A 1 11.74 -11.60 2.20
C MET A 1 11.04 -12.91 2.59
N ILE A 2 9.97 -13.29 1.88
CA ILE A 2 9.43 -14.67 1.85
C ILE A 2 8.84 -14.82 0.45
N ASN A 3 9.64 -15.27 -0.52
CA ASN A 3 9.24 -15.41 -1.92
C ASN A 3 9.52 -16.83 -2.43
N THR A 4 9.21 -17.84 -1.62
CA THR A 4 9.36 -19.27 -1.98
C THR A 4 8.18 -20.10 -1.47
N ARG A 5 6.96 -19.56 -1.56
CA ARG A 5 5.71 -20.29 -1.23
C ARG A 5 4.87 -20.63 -2.47
N ASP A 6 5.51 -20.77 -3.62
CA ASP A 6 4.93 -21.25 -4.89
C ASP A 6 4.58 -22.75 -4.88
N HIS A 7 4.18 -23.31 -3.74
CA HIS A 7 3.77 -24.71 -3.69
C HIS A 7 2.27 -24.83 -3.97
N TYR A 8 1.92 -25.61 -5.00
CA TYR A 8 0.55 -26.02 -5.37
C TYR A 8 -0.30 -26.61 -4.21
N GLY A 9 0.32 -26.93 -3.07
CA GLY A 9 -0.33 -27.46 -1.89
C GLY A 9 -0.99 -26.42 -0.99
N TRP A 10 -0.69 -25.13 -1.12
CA TRP A 10 -1.20 -24.08 -0.24
C TRP A 10 -2.50 -23.44 -0.76
N LEU A 11 -3.44 -23.18 0.15
CA LEU A 11 -4.75 -22.61 -0.16
C LEU A 11 -4.62 -21.20 -0.73
N ASN A 12 -3.74 -20.36 -0.15
CA ASN A 12 -3.57 -19.00 -0.62
C ASN A 12 -3.13 -18.95 -2.09
N HIS A 13 -2.16 -19.79 -2.47
CA HIS A 13 -1.69 -19.88 -3.86
C HIS A 13 -2.77 -20.34 -4.84
N ARG A 14 -3.60 -21.31 -4.43
CA ARG A 14 -4.71 -21.82 -5.25
C ARG A 14 -5.77 -20.76 -5.48
N VAL A 15 -6.13 -20.02 -4.43
CA VAL A 15 -7.11 -18.93 -4.49
C VAL A 15 -6.56 -17.78 -5.34
N GLU A 16 -5.31 -17.37 -5.14
CA GLU A 16 -4.67 -16.33 -5.97
C GLU A 16 -4.64 -16.71 -7.45
N ARG A 17 -4.31 -17.96 -7.78
CA ARG A 17 -4.35 -18.43 -9.18
C ARG A 17 -5.77 -18.41 -9.73
N TYR A 18 -6.75 -18.87 -8.95
CA TYR A 18 -8.16 -18.85 -9.38
C TYR A 18 -8.63 -17.42 -9.68
N LEU A 19 -8.34 -16.48 -8.77
CA LEU A 19 -8.63 -15.05 -8.93
C LEU A 19 -7.93 -14.45 -10.16
N LYS A 20 -6.65 -14.80 -10.40
CA LYS A 20 -5.91 -14.35 -11.60
C LYS A 20 -6.55 -14.79 -12.91
N VAL A 21 -7.17 -15.98 -12.94
CA VAL A 21 -7.80 -16.51 -14.15
C VAL A 21 -9.22 -15.97 -14.34
N HIS A 22 -10.04 -15.94 -13.28
CA HIS A 22 -11.47 -15.66 -13.38
C HIS A 22 -11.83 -14.17 -13.16
N HIS A 23 -10.94 -13.44 -12.48
CA HIS A 23 -11.11 -12.05 -12.07
C HIS A 23 -9.87 -11.19 -12.40
N ALA A 24 -9.29 -11.40 -13.59
CA ALA A 24 -8.10 -10.69 -14.05
C ALA A 24 -8.27 -9.15 -14.06
N ASP A 25 -9.50 -8.65 -14.24
CA ASP A 25 -9.85 -7.23 -14.23
C ASP A 25 -9.76 -6.56 -12.85
N LEU A 26 -9.72 -7.36 -11.78
CA LEU A 26 -9.52 -6.89 -10.40
C LEU A 26 -8.03 -6.82 -10.01
N ILE A 27 -7.16 -7.56 -10.69
CA ILE A 27 -5.73 -7.65 -10.36
C ILE A 27 -4.96 -6.62 -11.18
N ALA A 28 -4.51 -5.56 -10.51
CA ALA A 28 -3.68 -4.54 -11.13
C ALA A 28 -2.30 -5.10 -11.54
N ASP A 29 -1.74 -4.57 -12.63
CA ASP A 29 -0.46 -4.96 -13.20
C ASP A 29 0.68 -4.73 -12.18
N THR A 30 1.24 -5.81 -11.63
CA THR A 30 2.07 -5.81 -10.42
C THR A 30 3.43 -5.12 -10.60
N SER A 31 3.95 -5.06 -11.83
CA SER A 31 5.28 -4.47 -12.11
C SER A 31 5.29 -2.94 -11.97
N THR A 32 4.27 -2.27 -12.51
CA THR A 32 4.12 -0.81 -12.39
C THR A 32 3.75 -0.37 -10.97
N GLY A 33 3.04 -1.23 -10.24
CA GLY A 33 2.64 -1.00 -8.86
C GLY A 33 3.80 -1.00 -7.86
N GLN A 34 4.81 -1.85 -8.03
CA GLN A 34 5.95 -1.93 -7.11
C GLN A 34 6.85 -0.69 -7.16
N PHE A 35 7.27 -0.27 -8.36
CA PHE A 35 8.08 0.95 -8.52
C PHE A 35 7.33 2.19 -8.03
N ARG A 36 6.04 2.29 -8.35
CA ARG A 36 5.18 3.37 -7.89
C ARG A 36 5.05 3.39 -6.36
N SER A 37 4.84 2.23 -5.74
CA SER A 37 4.75 2.12 -4.28
C SER A 37 6.05 2.51 -3.58
N GLU A 38 7.21 2.11 -4.10
CA GLU A 38 8.50 2.51 -3.53
C GLU A 38 8.77 4.01 -3.72
N MET A 39 8.44 4.57 -4.88
CA MET A 39 8.50 6.01 -5.11
C MET A 39 7.58 6.80 -4.18
N GLU A 40 6.37 6.30 -3.92
CA GLU A 40 5.44 6.88 -2.96
C GLU A 40 6.02 6.86 -1.53
N LYS A 41 6.68 5.77 -1.12
CA LYS A 41 7.36 5.69 0.18
C LYS A 41 8.55 6.64 0.30
N ILE A 42 9.31 6.85 -0.78
CA ILE A 42 10.45 7.78 -0.79
C ILE A 42 9.95 9.23 -0.74
N CYS A 43 8.90 9.56 -1.50
CA CYS A 43 8.32 10.90 -1.57
C CYS A 43 7.33 11.20 -0.43
N ALA A 44 7.09 10.27 0.50
CA ALA A 44 6.21 10.48 1.64
C ALA A 44 6.78 11.55 2.59
N ARG A 45 5.90 12.17 3.40
CA ARG A 45 6.26 13.18 4.40
C ARG A 45 7.40 12.75 5.35
N LYS A 46 7.48 11.46 5.69
CA LYS A 46 8.55 10.91 6.57
C LYS A 46 9.82 10.48 5.82
N GLY A 47 9.85 10.60 4.48
CA GLY A 47 10.90 10.12 3.59
C GLY A 47 12.07 11.08 3.36
N TRP A 48 12.13 12.23 4.03
CA TRP A 48 13.11 13.29 3.77
C TRP A 48 14.57 12.80 3.80
N TRP A 49 14.92 11.93 4.75
CA TRP A 49 16.28 11.40 4.91
C TRP A 49 16.71 10.52 3.72
N LYS A 50 15.76 9.79 3.11
CA LYS A 50 16.02 8.96 1.91
C LYS A 50 16.39 9.84 0.73
N ILE A 51 15.68 10.94 0.56
CA ILE A 51 15.92 11.90 -0.52
C ILE A 51 17.26 12.59 -0.33
N MET A 52 17.59 13.02 0.89
CA MET A 52 18.89 13.59 1.21
C MET A 52 20.03 12.61 0.85
N LEU A 53 19.88 11.32 1.19
CA LEU A 53 20.85 10.28 0.86
C LEU A 53 20.97 10.06 -0.66
N ILE A 54 19.85 10.07 -1.39
CA ILE A 54 19.85 9.98 -2.87
C ILE A 54 20.59 11.17 -3.48
N VAL A 55 20.33 12.39 -3.00
CA VAL A 55 21.01 13.60 -3.47
C VAL A 55 22.51 13.48 -3.22
N LEU A 56 22.93 13.04 -2.03
CA LEU A 56 24.34 12.90 -1.68
C LEU A 56 25.04 11.85 -2.57
N ILE A 57 24.42 10.70 -2.79
CA ILE A 57 24.93 9.65 -3.70
C ILE A 57 25.03 10.17 -5.13
N ALA A 58 23.97 10.80 -5.63
CA ALA A 58 23.94 11.33 -6.99
C ALA A 58 25.00 12.44 -7.18
N PHE A 59 25.17 13.29 -6.18
CA PHE A 59 26.19 14.34 -6.18
C PHE A 59 27.61 13.74 -6.18
N SER A 60 27.86 12.75 -5.32
CA SER A 60 29.14 12.03 -5.23
C SER A 60 29.46 11.28 -6.51
N PHE A 61 28.45 10.64 -7.12
CA PHE A 61 28.59 9.94 -8.39
C PHE A 61 28.92 10.92 -9.52
N CYS A 62 28.21 12.05 -9.62
CA CYS A 62 28.47 13.06 -10.65
C CYS A 62 29.87 13.69 -10.53
N MET A 63 30.45 13.75 -9.32
CA MET A 63 31.84 14.21 -9.12
C MET A 63 32.90 13.28 -9.74
N LEU A 64 32.59 11.98 -9.90
CA LEU A 64 33.52 11.01 -10.49
C LEU A 64 33.62 11.12 -12.01
N PHE A 65 32.62 11.72 -12.67
CA PHE A 65 32.64 11.91 -14.11
C PHE A 65 33.39 13.19 -14.49
N PRO A 66 34.27 13.15 -15.51
CA PRO A 66 34.94 14.34 -16.03
C PRO A 66 33.95 15.19 -16.85
N LEU A 67 33.00 15.85 -16.18
CA LEU A 67 32.00 16.74 -16.77
C LEU A 67 32.62 18.01 -17.39
N GLU A 68 33.90 18.28 -17.10
CA GLU A 68 34.68 19.40 -17.63
C GLU A 68 34.71 19.41 -19.18
N GLU A 69 34.76 18.24 -19.83
CA GLU A 69 34.80 18.14 -21.31
C GLU A 69 33.45 18.44 -21.97
N ILE A 70 32.34 18.03 -21.35
CA ILE A 70 30.99 18.29 -21.87
C ILE A 70 30.63 19.78 -21.75
N LEU A 71 31.14 20.46 -20.72
CA LEU A 71 30.86 21.87 -20.47
C LEU A 71 31.79 22.83 -21.24
N HIS A 72 32.99 22.38 -21.62
CA HIS A 72 33.90 23.15 -22.49
C HIS A 72 33.28 23.46 -23.87
N LEU A 73 32.27 22.69 -24.28
CA LEU A 73 31.45 22.92 -25.47
C LEU A 73 30.39 24.03 -25.27
N VAL A 74 29.98 24.31 -24.03
CA VAL A 74 28.87 25.23 -23.68
C VAL A 74 29.36 26.56 -23.10
N PHE A 75 30.43 26.56 -22.30
CA PHE A 75 30.97 27.74 -21.63
C PHE A 75 32.38 28.07 -22.12
N LYS A 76 32.48 28.55 -23.36
CA LYS A 76 33.70 29.16 -23.89
C LYS A 76 33.81 30.60 -23.35
N SER A 77 34.19 30.77 -22.09
CA SER A 77 34.37 32.10 -21.49
C SER A 77 35.70 32.19 -20.75
N GLU A 78 36.44 33.25 -21.08
CA GLU A 78 37.75 33.61 -20.55
C GLU A 78 37.82 33.59 -19.02
N ASN A 79 38.90 32.97 -18.51
CA ASN A 79 39.62 32.96 -17.22
C ASN A 79 39.27 33.92 -16.06
N LYS A 80 38.12 34.61 -16.02
CA LYS A 80 37.65 35.38 -14.87
C LYS A 80 36.62 34.58 -14.09
N SER A 81 37.12 33.95 -13.03
CA SER A 81 36.40 33.47 -11.84
C SER A 81 35.06 32.77 -12.12
N ILE A 82 35.16 31.60 -12.76
CA ILE A 82 34.06 30.62 -12.86
C ILE A 82 33.37 30.43 -11.50
N ALA A 83 34.14 30.41 -10.41
CA ALA A 83 33.64 30.34 -9.04
C ALA A 83 32.69 31.50 -8.65
N THR A 84 33.03 32.76 -8.93
CA THR A 84 32.15 33.90 -8.55
C THR A 84 30.96 34.02 -9.49
N LEU A 85 31.12 33.66 -10.77
CA LEU A 85 30.01 33.57 -11.71
C LEU A 85 29.00 32.52 -11.22
N ILE A 86 29.48 31.37 -10.74
CA ILE A 86 28.58 30.32 -10.26
C ILE A 86 28.01 30.66 -8.88
N ASP A 87 28.75 31.29 -7.97
CA ASP A 87 28.19 31.77 -6.68
C ASP A 87 27.04 32.77 -6.90
N GLN A 88 27.21 33.75 -7.80
CA GLN A 88 26.14 34.68 -8.17
C GLN A 88 24.95 33.98 -8.84
N ARG A 89 25.19 33.02 -9.74
CA ARG A 89 24.13 32.27 -10.40
C ARG A 89 23.38 31.35 -9.44
N THR A 90 24.09 30.75 -8.49
CA THR A 90 23.52 29.88 -7.45
C THR A 90 22.65 30.69 -6.50
N SER A 91 23.10 31.87 -6.08
CA SER A 91 22.31 32.78 -5.25
C SER A 91 21.03 33.26 -5.96
N ASN A 92 21.14 33.66 -7.23
CA ASN A 92 19.99 34.06 -8.05
C ASN A 92 19.00 32.90 -8.25
N LEU A 93 19.51 31.69 -8.49
CA LEU A 93 18.67 30.51 -8.65
C LEU A 93 18.00 30.10 -7.34
N ALA A 94 18.71 30.14 -6.21
CA ALA A 94 18.13 29.89 -4.89
C ALA A 94 17.01 30.89 -4.58
N THR A 95 17.20 32.16 -4.95
CA THR A 95 16.19 33.22 -4.83
C THR A 95 14.96 32.94 -5.70
N ILE A 96 15.16 32.56 -6.97
CA ILE A 96 14.07 32.19 -7.90
C ILE A 96 13.30 30.97 -7.35
N VAL A 97 14.01 29.94 -6.91
CA VAL A 97 13.43 28.73 -6.32
C VAL A 97 12.66 29.07 -5.04
N GLY A 98 13.21 29.94 -4.19
CA GLY A 98 12.53 30.44 -2.98
C GLY A 98 11.22 31.14 -3.29
N MET A 99 11.23 32.11 -4.23
CA MET A 99 10.00 32.78 -4.68
C MET A 99 8.97 31.80 -5.23
N ILE A 100 9.41 30.82 -6.03
CA ILE A 100 8.51 29.82 -6.61
C ILE A 100 7.90 28.93 -5.52
N LEU A 101 8.68 28.50 -4.54
CA LEU A 101 8.17 27.73 -3.41
C LEU A 101 7.14 28.53 -2.60
N THR A 102 7.35 29.84 -2.42
CA THR A 102 6.36 30.72 -1.76
C THR A 102 5.06 30.81 -2.55
N VAL A 103 5.12 31.06 -3.86
CA VAL A 103 3.93 31.09 -4.73
C VAL A 103 3.20 29.75 -4.70
N THR A 104 3.96 28.65 -4.78
CA THR A 104 3.44 27.29 -4.66
C THR A 104 2.71 27.08 -3.33
N GLY A 105 3.33 27.51 -2.21
CA GLY A 105 2.73 27.45 -0.88
C GLY A 105 1.43 28.26 -0.76
N LEU A 106 1.36 29.44 -1.38
CA LEU A 106 0.14 30.24 -1.43
C LEU A 106 -0.98 29.57 -2.23
N VAL A 107 -0.68 29.01 -3.40
CA VAL A 107 -1.67 28.29 -4.21
C VAL A 107 -2.19 27.07 -3.46
N ILE A 108 -1.30 26.32 -2.82
CA ILE A 108 -1.64 25.16 -1.99
C ILE A 108 -2.50 25.56 -0.79
N SER A 109 -2.15 26.66 -0.10
CA SER A 109 -2.92 27.17 1.04
C SER A 109 -4.34 27.57 0.62
N ASN A 110 -4.47 28.29 -0.50
CA ASN A 110 -5.76 28.66 -1.05
C ASN A 110 -6.59 27.43 -1.49
N MET A 111 -5.95 26.39 -2.00
CA MET A 111 -6.62 25.12 -2.29
C MET A 111 -7.07 24.39 -1.03
N ALA A 112 -6.23 24.36 0.01
CA ALA A 112 -6.54 23.71 1.29
C ALA A 112 -7.79 24.32 1.95
N VAL A 113 -7.95 25.64 1.85
CA VAL A 113 -9.12 26.36 2.38
C VAL A 113 -10.40 26.03 1.59
N LYS A 114 -10.30 25.80 0.28
CA LYS A 114 -11.47 25.52 -0.58
C LYS A 114 -11.87 24.05 -0.59
N GLU A 115 -10.90 23.14 -0.56
CA GLU A 115 -11.12 21.69 -0.61
C GLU A 115 -10.05 20.96 0.22
N SER A 116 -10.30 20.83 1.53
CA SER A 116 -9.40 20.20 2.51
C SER A 116 -8.98 18.77 2.11
N TYR A 117 -9.86 18.00 1.47
CA TYR A 117 -9.54 16.66 1.01
C TYR A 117 -8.67 16.64 -0.24
N ALA A 118 -8.91 17.54 -1.20
CA ALA A 118 -8.12 17.64 -2.43
C ALA A 118 -6.66 17.98 -2.13
N TYR A 119 -6.40 18.61 -0.98
CA TYR A 119 -5.07 18.85 -0.44
C TYR A 119 -4.27 17.55 -0.25
N GLU A 120 -4.79 16.55 0.48
CA GLU A 120 -4.02 15.32 0.73
C GLU A 120 -3.68 14.57 -0.57
N VAL A 121 -4.64 14.51 -1.49
CA VAL A 121 -4.49 13.87 -2.80
C VAL A 121 -3.52 14.65 -3.69
N LEU A 122 -3.56 15.98 -3.65
CA LEU A 122 -2.60 16.84 -4.31
C LEU A 122 -1.18 16.51 -3.85
N PHE A 123 -0.94 16.41 -2.53
CA PHE A 123 0.39 16.10 -2.00
C PHE A 123 0.87 14.70 -2.39
N ALA A 124 -0.01 13.69 -2.35
CA ALA A 124 0.32 12.32 -2.72
C ALA A 124 0.67 12.22 -4.22
N LYS A 125 -0.12 12.84 -5.11
CA LYS A 125 0.03 12.68 -6.56
C LYS A 125 1.10 13.60 -7.16
N SER A 126 1.23 14.82 -6.66
CA SER A 126 2.23 15.78 -7.17
C SER A 126 3.66 15.47 -6.69
N ARG A 127 3.84 14.51 -5.77
CA ARG A 127 5.14 14.20 -5.12
C ARG A 127 5.80 15.44 -4.53
N LEU A 128 4.98 16.41 -4.11
CA LEU A 128 5.40 17.74 -3.69
C LEU A 128 6.42 17.68 -2.56
N TYR A 129 6.18 16.84 -1.54
CA TYR A 129 7.15 16.62 -0.46
C TYR A 129 8.50 16.15 -0.99
N GLY A 130 8.50 15.25 -1.97
CA GLY A 130 9.73 14.75 -2.59
C GLY A 130 10.53 15.86 -3.27
N ILE A 131 9.85 16.71 -4.03
CA ILE A 131 10.47 17.84 -4.73
C ILE A 131 11.01 18.87 -3.73
N ILE A 132 10.22 19.23 -2.71
CA ILE A 132 10.65 20.16 -1.65
C ILE A 132 11.89 19.64 -0.93
N TYR A 133 11.90 18.36 -0.51
CA TYR A 133 13.05 17.76 0.15
C TYR A 133 14.27 17.69 -0.75
N PHE A 134 14.10 17.41 -2.04
CA PHE A 134 15.18 17.42 -3.02
C PHE A 134 15.80 18.82 -3.18
N VAL A 135 14.96 19.85 -3.29
CA VAL A 135 15.38 21.25 -3.37
C VAL A 135 16.14 21.67 -2.12
N LEU A 136 15.57 21.43 -0.93
CA LEU A 136 16.20 21.79 0.34
C LEU A 136 17.53 21.06 0.55
N SER A 137 17.59 19.78 0.20
CA SER A 137 18.82 18.98 0.30
C SER A 137 19.91 19.50 -0.65
N THR A 138 19.53 19.88 -1.88
CA THR A 138 20.46 20.42 -2.88
C THR A 138 20.99 21.78 -2.46
N ILE A 139 20.13 22.69 -1.98
CA ILE A 139 20.53 24.00 -1.47
C ILE A 139 21.43 23.83 -0.23
N GLY A 140 21.05 22.97 0.71
CA GLY A 140 21.85 22.68 1.89
C GLY A 140 23.24 22.15 1.54
N LEU A 141 23.33 21.26 0.56
CA LEU A 141 24.60 20.72 0.07
C LEU A 141 25.46 21.81 -0.60
N LEU A 142 24.86 22.68 -1.39
CA LEU A 142 25.55 23.82 -2.01
C LEU A 142 26.11 24.79 -0.97
N ILE A 143 25.36 25.09 0.10
CA ILE A 143 25.84 25.92 1.23
C ILE A 143 27.06 25.27 1.89
N VAL A 144 27.00 23.96 2.16
CA VAL A 144 28.13 23.22 2.76
C VAL A 144 29.36 23.29 1.85
N ILE A 145 29.18 23.13 0.54
CA ILE A 145 30.28 23.23 -0.43
C ILE A 145 30.88 24.64 -0.45
N SER A 146 30.04 25.68 -0.44
CA SER A 146 30.49 27.08 -0.36
C SER A 146 31.27 27.36 0.92
N CYS A 147 30.88 26.78 2.06
CA CYS A 147 31.64 26.88 3.31
C CYS A 147 32.98 26.13 3.27
N LEU A 148 33.07 25.04 2.50
CA LEU A 148 34.30 24.25 2.32
C LEU A 148 35.24 24.80 1.23
N ARG A 149 34.87 25.92 0.60
CA ARG A 149 35.63 26.54 -0.51
C ARG A 149 37.11 26.70 -0.22
N ASP A 150 37.45 27.19 0.97
CA ASP A 150 38.85 27.49 1.32
C ASP A 150 39.63 26.25 1.79
N THR A 151 38.94 25.13 2.01
CA THR A 151 39.54 23.86 2.49
C THR A 151 39.73 22.85 1.35
N VAL A 152 38.95 22.96 0.29
CA VAL A 152 38.94 22.02 -0.85
C VAL A 152 39.78 22.57 -1.99
N GLY A 153 40.61 21.73 -2.61
CA GLY A 153 41.44 22.14 -3.74
C GLY A 153 40.61 22.70 -4.91
N GLU A 154 41.12 23.73 -5.58
CA GLU A 154 40.42 24.52 -6.60
C GLU A 154 39.73 23.66 -7.69
N LYS A 155 40.42 22.60 -8.15
CA LYS A 155 39.87 21.67 -9.16
C LYS A 155 38.64 20.90 -8.66
N LEU A 156 38.66 20.43 -7.42
CA LEU A 156 37.54 19.71 -6.82
C LEU A 156 36.38 20.66 -6.53
N PHE A 157 36.68 21.87 -6.04
CA PHE A 157 35.68 22.90 -5.82
C PHE A 157 34.94 23.27 -7.12
N ASN A 158 35.67 23.51 -8.22
CA ASN A 158 35.07 23.83 -9.51
C ASN A 158 34.15 22.71 -10.02
N ARG A 159 34.52 21.44 -9.84
CA ARG A 159 33.68 20.29 -10.19
C ARG A 159 32.41 20.21 -9.35
N MET A 160 32.52 20.39 -8.02
CA MET A 160 31.36 20.40 -7.12
C MET A 160 30.36 21.48 -7.51
N VAL A 161 30.87 22.67 -7.78
CA VAL A 161 30.09 23.85 -8.14
C VAL A 161 29.38 23.67 -9.51
N LEU A 162 30.03 23.00 -10.46
CA LEU A 162 29.44 22.62 -11.75
C LEU A 162 28.31 21.58 -11.60
N VAL A 163 28.53 20.52 -10.83
CA VAL A 163 27.49 19.52 -10.51
C VAL A 163 26.30 20.17 -9.82
N GLY A 164 26.57 21.06 -8.86
CA GLY A 164 25.54 21.86 -8.19
C GLY A 164 24.67 22.65 -9.17
N THR A 165 25.29 23.29 -10.17
CA THR A 165 24.58 24.04 -11.21
C THR A 165 23.64 23.14 -12.04
N LEU A 166 24.08 21.93 -12.41
CA LEU A 166 23.24 20.96 -13.13
C LEU A 166 22.03 20.53 -12.30
N PHE A 167 22.22 20.27 -11.01
CA PHE A 167 21.12 19.93 -10.12
C PHE A 167 20.12 21.06 -9.99
N VAL A 168 20.59 22.31 -9.98
CA VAL A 168 19.70 23.49 -9.93
C VAL A 168 18.91 23.67 -11.24
N LEU A 169 19.52 23.42 -12.40
CA LEU A 169 18.78 23.37 -13.67
C LEU A 169 17.72 22.25 -13.67
N PHE A 170 18.06 21.09 -13.12
CA PHE A 170 17.10 20.00 -12.95
C PHE A 170 15.95 20.36 -12.00
N ILE A 171 16.24 21.09 -10.91
CA ILE A 171 15.22 21.63 -10.01
C ILE A 171 14.22 22.52 -10.75
N LEU A 172 14.67 23.39 -11.66
CA LEU A 172 13.76 24.23 -12.45
C LEU A 172 12.78 23.39 -13.28
N VAL A 173 13.25 22.29 -13.87
CA VAL A 173 12.39 21.36 -14.61
C VAL A 173 11.38 20.69 -13.67
N LEU A 174 11.82 20.20 -12.50
CA LEU A 174 10.94 19.59 -11.51
C LEU A 174 9.85 20.56 -11.02
N ILE A 175 10.23 21.82 -10.80
CA ILE A 175 9.32 22.89 -10.40
C ILE A 175 8.29 23.19 -11.49
N ALA A 176 8.70 23.24 -12.76
CA ALA A 176 7.76 23.42 -13.87
C ALA A 176 6.75 22.26 -13.96
N LEU A 177 7.20 21.02 -13.74
CA LEU A 177 6.32 19.85 -13.66
C LEU A 177 5.36 19.92 -12.47
N LEU A 178 5.82 20.42 -11.34
CA LEU A 178 5.02 20.65 -10.15
C LEU A 178 3.90 21.67 -10.43
N PHE A 179 4.22 22.81 -11.04
CA PHE A 179 3.20 23.79 -11.44
C PHE A 179 2.18 23.22 -12.40
N ARG A 180 2.62 22.44 -13.40
CA ARG A 180 1.69 21.75 -14.29
C ARG A 180 0.73 20.84 -13.52
N SER A 181 1.23 20.13 -12.50
CA SER A 181 0.39 19.30 -11.63
C SER A 181 -0.61 20.15 -10.85
N ILE A 182 -0.17 21.22 -10.18
CA ILE A 182 -1.03 22.12 -9.41
C ILE A 182 -2.12 22.77 -10.28
N ILE A 183 -1.77 23.25 -11.48
CA ILE A 183 -2.73 23.84 -12.41
C ILE A 183 -3.79 22.80 -12.82
N ASN A 184 -3.38 21.56 -13.09
CA ASN A 184 -4.33 20.49 -13.39
C ASN A 184 -5.27 20.21 -12.22
N PHE A 185 -4.78 20.32 -10.98
CA PHE A 185 -5.59 20.19 -9.77
C PHE A 185 -6.48 21.41 -9.47
N THR A 186 -6.31 22.54 -10.17
CA THR A 186 -7.27 23.65 -10.10
C THR A 186 -8.56 23.32 -10.88
N ASN A 187 -8.53 22.29 -11.73
CA ASN A 187 -9.71 21.82 -12.48
C ASN A 187 -10.49 20.77 -11.67
N VAL A 188 -11.71 21.14 -11.26
CA VAL A 188 -12.63 20.25 -10.51
C VAL A 188 -12.84 18.91 -11.20
N LYS A 189 -12.95 18.87 -12.54
CA LYS A 189 -13.13 17.61 -13.29
C LYS A 189 -11.94 16.66 -13.14
N ALA A 190 -10.73 17.21 -13.02
CA ALA A 190 -9.52 16.41 -12.83
C ALA A 190 -9.48 15.81 -11.42
N ILE A 191 -9.93 16.57 -10.42
CA ILE A 191 -10.06 16.10 -9.04
C ILE A 191 -11.11 14.99 -8.96
N ASP A 192 -12.32 15.21 -9.51
CA ASP A 192 -13.39 14.22 -9.54
C ASP A 192 -12.93 12.90 -10.18
N LYS A 193 -12.22 12.98 -11.32
CA LYS A 193 -11.65 11.78 -11.97
C LYS A 193 -10.67 11.05 -11.07
N ILE A 194 -9.82 11.77 -10.35
CA ILE A 194 -8.83 11.17 -9.45
C ILE A 194 -9.52 10.43 -8.31
N TYR A 195 -10.53 11.04 -7.68
CA TYR A 195 -11.27 10.40 -6.61
C TYR A 195 -12.05 9.19 -7.09
N ARG A 196 -12.68 9.25 -8.28
CA ARG A 196 -13.31 8.08 -8.91
C ARG A 196 -12.32 6.94 -9.11
N ASP A 197 -11.13 7.23 -9.65
CA ASP A 197 -10.09 6.23 -9.85
C ASP A 197 -9.67 5.60 -8.51
N TYR A 198 -9.51 6.40 -7.44
CA TYR A 198 -9.16 5.90 -6.11
C TYR A 198 -10.23 5.01 -5.51
N LEU A 199 -11.50 5.43 -5.60
CA LEU A 199 -12.64 4.68 -5.10
C LEU A 199 -12.83 3.36 -5.87
N LEU A 200 -12.65 3.36 -7.19
CA LEU A 200 -12.64 2.12 -7.99
C LEU A 200 -11.48 1.19 -7.61
N ILE A 201 -10.28 1.72 -7.38
CA ILE A 201 -9.14 0.91 -6.91
C ILE A 201 -9.42 0.32 -5.54
N GLN A 202 -10.02 1.09 -4.64
CA GLN A 202 -10.40 0.64 -3.30
C GLN A 202 -11.44 -0.47 -3.38
N GLU A 203 -12.48 -0.31 -4.20
CA GLU A 203 -13.46 -1.38 -4.34
C GLU A 203 -12.92 -2.62 -5.02
N LYS A 204 -12.05 -2.50 -6.02
CA LYS A 204 -11.35 -3.66 -6.57
C LYS A 204 -10.58 -4.42 -5.48
N LYS A 205 -9.95 -3.71 -4.54
CA LYS A 205 -9.25 -4.35 -3.40
C LYS A 205 -10.20 -5.00 -2.41
N ASN A 206 -11.29 -4.31 -2.03
CA ASN A 206 -12.30 -4.83 -1.12
C ASN A 206 -12.97 -6.08 -1.69
N LEU A 207 -13.40 -6.00 -2.96
CA LEU A 207 -14.00 -7.10 -3.69
C LEU A 207 -13.02 -8.27 -3.83
N LEU A 208 -11.74 -8.01 -4.13
CA LEU A 208 -10.73 -9.06 -4.17
C LEU A 208 -10.54 -9.73 -2.80
N ALA A 209 -10.55 -8.96 -1.71
CA ALA A 209 -10.50 -9.52 -0.36
C ALA A 209 -11.74 -10.37 -0.05
N ALA A 210 -12.94 -9.89 -0.38
CA ALA A 210 -14.18 -10.63 -0.21
C ALA A 210 -14.21 -11.94 -1.03
N LEU A 211 -13.79 -11.89 -2.30
CA LEU A 211 -13.68 -13.06 -3.16
C LEU A 211 -12.61 -14.04 -2.66
N ARG A 212 -11.49 -13.54 -2.12
CA ARG A 212 -10.47 -14.38 -1.49
C ARG A 212 -11.04 -15.15 -0.31
N VAL A 213 -11.83 -14.50 0.54
CA VAL A 213 -12.54 -15.14 1.65
C VAL A 213 -13.55 -16.18 1.13
N LYS A 214 -14.41 -15.81 0.17
CA LYS A 214 -15.41 -16.71 -0.44
C LYS A 214 -14.78 -17.98 -1.02
N TYR A 215 -13.83 -17.82 -1.96
CA TYR A 215 -13.22 -18.95 -2.65
C TYR A 215 -12.30 -19.78 -1.76
N SER A 216 -11.65 -19.17 -0.77
CA SER A 216 -10.87 -19.95 0.20
C SER A 216 -11.76 -20.86 1.05
N ALA A 217 -12.91 -20.36 1.51
CA ALA A 217 -13.90 -21.15 2.23
C ALA A 217 -14.47 -22.29 1.36
N GLU A 218 -14.81 -21.99 0.10
CA GLU A 218 -15.31 -22.99 -0.85
C GLU A 218 -14.28 -24.08 -1.15
N GLN A 219 -13.02 -23.72 -1.45
CA GLN A 219 -11.98 -24.69 -1.71
C GLN A 219 -11.67 -25.56 -0.49
N PHE A 220 -11.69 -24.97 0.72
CA PHE A 220 -11.55 -25.71 1.97
C PHE A 220 -12.70 -26.71 2.16
N LYS A 221 -13.95 -26.25 2.03
CA LYS A 221 -15.14 -27.09 2.12
C LYS A 221 -15.15 -28.20 1.08
N ASN A 222 -14.80 -27.89 -0.17
CA ASN A 222 -14.74 -28.86 -1.27
C ASN A 222 -13.69 -29.94 -1.04
N LEU A 223 -12.54 -29.60 -0.43
CA LEU A 223 -11.56 -30.61 -0.03
C LEU A 223 -12.17 -31.56 1.00
N LEU A 224 -12.78 -31.04 2.05
CA LEU A 224 -13.33 -31.85 3.15
C LEU A 224 -14.55 -32.67 2.74
N ALA A 225 -15.37 -32.15 1.82
CA ALA A 225 -16.51 -32.86 1.24
C ALA A 225 -16.08 -34.13 0.47
N LYS A 226 -14.90 -34.13 -0.19
CA LYS A 226 -14.36 -35.34 -0.84
C LYS A 226 -14.13 -36.50 0.13
N TYR A 227 -13.93 -36.17 1.41
CA TYR A 227 -13.74 -37.13 2.49
C TYR A 227 -15.02 -37.39 3.29
N LYS A 228 -16.19 -36.91 2.80
CA LYS A 228 -17.48 -37.00 3.48
C LYS A 228 -17.47 -36.40 4.90
N ALA A 229 -16.60 -35.41 5.14
CA ALA A 229 -16.57 -34.70 6.41
C ALA A 229 -17.80 -33.80 6.55
N ILE A 230 -18.31 -33.68 7.77
CA ILE A 230 -19.50 -32.89 8.09
C ILE A 230 -19.07 -31.59 8.76
N GLU A 231 -19.64 -30.47 8.32
CA GLU A 231 -19.42 -29.18 8.94
C GLU A 231 -20.07 -29.20 10.34
N TYR A 232 -19.29 -28.95 11.38
CA TYR A 232 -19.79 -28.98 12.74
C TYR A 232 -20.71 -27.79 13.01
N THR A 233 -21.98 -28.08 13.26
CA THR A 233 -22.95 -27.15 13.84
C THR A 233 -23.17 -27.50 15.31
N PHE A 234 -23.44 -26.48 16.14
CA PHE A 234 -23.70 -26.66 17.57
C PHE A 234 -24.85 -27.66 17.86
N SER A 235 -25.78 -27.84 16.92
CA SER A 235 -26.83 -28.85 16.99
C SER A 235 -26.30 -30.28 17.18
N HIS A 236 -25.14 -30.62 16.61
CA HIS A 236 -24.53 -31.95 16.78
C HIS A 236 -24.00 -32.22 18.18
N ALA A 237 -23.77 -31.18 19.01
CA ALA A 237 -23.43 -31.37 20.41
C ALA A 237 -24.56 -32.01 21.22
N PHE A 238 -25.81 -31.84 20.77
CA PHE A 238 -27.01 -32.35 21.44
C PHE A 238 -27.43 -33.76 20.97
N GLU A 239 -27.01 -34.17 19.78
CA GLU A 239 -27.32 -35.51 19.25
C GLU A 239 -26.51 -36.63 19.95
N ASP A 240 -25.36 -36.28 20.56
CA ASP A 240 -24.40 -37.25 21.07
C ASP A 240 -24.45 -37.48 22.59
N SER A 241 -25.33 -36.79 23.34
CA SER A 241 -25.43 -36.98 24.80
C SER A 241 -26.86 -36.75 25.33
N PRO A 242 -27.63 -37.82 25.59
CA PRO A 242 -28.83 -37.70 26.41
C PRO A 242 -28.50 -37.56 27.91
N HIS A 243 -27.28 -37.87 28.37
CA HIS A 243 -26.92 -37.88 29.79
C HIS A 243 -25.50 -37.33 30.03
N SER A 244 -25.45 -36.28 30.87
CA SER A 244 -24.27 -35.56 31.40
C SER A 244 -23.68 -34.47 30.50
N PHE A 245 -24.35 -33.31 30.48
CA PHE A 245 -23.66 -32.04 30.36
C PHE A 245 -23.09 -31.69 31.74
N SER A 246 -21.79 -31.88 31.97
CA SER A 246 -21.14 -31.19 33.09
C SER A 246 -20.80 -29.78 32.63
N MET A 247 -21.70 -28.85 32.90
CA MET A 247 -21.43 -27.42 32.72
C MET A 247 -20.42 -27.03 33.81
N SER A 248 -19.13 -26.92 33.46
CA SER A 248 -18.18 -26.25 34.34
C SER A 248 -18.50 -24.76 34.28
N VAL A 249 -19.05 -24.22 35.36
CA VAL A 249 -19.16 -22.78 35.56
C VAL A 249 -17.73 -22.24 35.53
N ILE A 250 -17.43 -21.41 34.54
CA ILE A 250 -16.22 -20.62 34.52
C ILE A 250 -16.47 -19.51 35.54
N ASP A 251 -15.65 -19.45 36.61
CA ASP A 251 -15.67 -18.32 37.54
C ASP A 251 -15.44 -17.03 36.74
N ASP A 252 -16.39 -16.09 36.84
CA ASP A 252 -16.39 -14.76 36.20
C ASP A 252 -15.17 -13.90 36.60
N ASP A 253 -14.36 -14.35 37.56
CA ASP A 253 -13.15 -13.68 38.04
C ASP A 253 -11.87 -14.05 37.27
N THR A 254 -11.95 -14.94 36.28
CA THR A 254 -10.82 -15.16 35.36
C THR A 254 -10.96 -14.16 34.21
N GLU A 255 -10.22 -13.04 34.26
CA GLU A 255 -10.06 -12.17 33.10
C GLU A 255 -9.82 -13.05 31.87
N PRO A 256 -10.66 -12.96 30.82
CA PRO A 256 -10.45 -13.76 29.62
C PRO A 256 -9.04 -13.41 29.15
N SER A 257 -8.13 -14.38 29.25
CA SER A 257 -6.78 -14.25 28.74
C SER A 257 -6.91 -13.65 27.34
N GLU A 258 -6.42 -12.43 27.17
CA GLU A 258 -6.40 -11.71 25.90
C GLU A 258 -5.45 -12.45 24.96
N GLU A 259 -5.82 -13.67 24.56
CA GLU A 259 -5.10 -14.40 23.54
C GLU A 259 -5.19 -13.56 22.28
N PRO A 260 -4.05 -13.11 21.72
CA PRO A 260 -4.08 -12.21 20.58
C PRO A 260 -4.78 -12.93 19.44
N HIS A 261 -5.88 -12.37 18.93
CA HIS A 261 -6.57 -12.90 17.78
C HIS A 261 -5.58 -13.09 16.62
N LEU A 262 -5.41 -14.34 16.20
CA LEU A 262 -4.52 -14.68 15.10
C LEU A 262 -5.31 -14.78 13.81
N GLN A 263 -4.74 -14.22 12.75
CA GLN A 263 -5.30 -14.27 11.41
C GLN A 263 -4.76 -15.48 10.65
N VAL A 264 -5.66 -16.20 9.98
CA VAL A 264 -5.32 -17.31 9.07
C VAL A 264 -4.72 -16.74 7.78
N ILE A 265 -3.41 -16.88 7.61
CA ILE A 265 -2.70 -16.41 6.42
C ILE A 265 -2.67 -17.47 5.32
N ASP A 266 -2.55 -18.74 5.70
CA ASP A 266 -2.48 -19.84 4.74
C ASP A 266 -2.87 -21.18 5.36
N ILE A 267 -3.30 -22.12 4.51
CA ILE A 267 -3.70 -23.48 4.88
C ILE A 267 -3.04 -24.48 3.92
N ASN A 268 -2.32 -25.47 4.44
CA ASN A 268 -1.68 -26.52 3.64
C ASN A 268 -2.70 -27.61 3.28
N MET A 269 -3.31 -27.46 2.10
CA MET A 269 -4.34 -28.36 1.59
C MET A 269 -3.82 -29.77 1.29
N THR A 270 -2.56 -29.93 0.90
CA THR A 270 -1.97 -31.27 0.65
C THR A 270 -1.79 -32.04 1.95
N GLN A 271 -1.27 -31.36 2.99
CA GLN A 271 -1.10 -31.98 4.30
C GLN A 271 -2.44 -32.33 4.93
N LEU A 272 -3.45 -31.47 4.78
CA LEU A 272 -4.82 -31.76 5.20
C LEU A 272 -5.40 -32.96 4.45
N ALA A 273 -5.21 -33.06 3.13
CA ALA A 273 -5.67 -34.23 2.38
C ALA A 273 -5.09 -35.54 2.94
N HIS A 274 -3.78 -35.57 3.22
CA HIS A 274 -3.13 -36.74 3.84
C HIS A 274 -3.67 -37.05 5.23
N PHE A 275 -3.90 -36.02 6.06
CA PHE A 275 -4.51 -36.19 7.37
C PHE A 275 -5.92 -36.79 7.27
N MET A 276 -6.75 -36.27 6.36
CA MET A 276 -8.10 -36.77 6.11
C MET A 276 -8.12 -38.21 5.60
N ASP A 277 -7.16 -38.57 4.74
CA ASP A 277 -7.00 -39.94 4.22
C ASP A 277 -6.69 -40.97 5.31
N GLN A 278 -6.00 -40.55 6.37
CA GLN A 278 -5.74 -41.39 7.55
C GLN A 278 -7.01 -41.49 8.41
N LYS A 279 -7.62 -40.35 8.71
CA LYS A 279 -8.77 -40.26 9.63
C LYS A 279 -10.07 -40.83 9.09
N LYS A 280 -10.26 -40.90 7.76
CA LYS A 280 -11.49 -41.46 7.17
C LYS A 280 -11.74 -42.92 7.54
N LYS A 281 -10.71 -43.65 7.97
CA LYS A 281 -10.81 -45.04 8.45
C LYS A 281 -11.24 -45.14 9.91
N GLU A 282 -11.13 -44.06 10.67
CA GLU A 282 -11.33 -44.03 12.12
C GLU A 282 -12.77 -43.68 12.52
N GLY A 283 -13.53 -43.06 11.63
CA GLY A 283 -14.93 -42.71 11.85
C GLY A 283 -15.41 -41.50 11.06
N GLN A 284 -16.56 -40.95 11.46
CA GLN A 284 -17.10 -39.72 10.88
C GLN A 284 -16.22 -38.53 11.25
N ILE A 285 -15.81 -37.74 10.26
CA ILE A 285 -14.98 -36.56 10.48
C ILE A 285 -15.87 -35.32 10.55
N TYR A 286 -15.60 -34.47 11.54
CA TYR A 286 -16.17 -33.14 11.66
C TYR A 286 -15.11 -32.08 11.39
N PHE A 287 -15.55 -30.93 10.91
CA PHE A 287 -14.67 -29.77 10.73
C PHE A 287 -15.37 -28.47 11.09
N GLN A 288 -14.59 -27.52 11.57
CA GLN A 288 -14.99 -26.13 11.67
C GLN A 288 -14.57 -25.40 10.39
N ARG A 289 -15.48 -24.57 9.86
CA ARG A 289 -15.21 -23.78 8.66
C ARG A 289 -14.00 -22.86 8.91
N LEU A 290 -13.00 -22.98 8.06
CA LEU A 290 -11.86 -22.09 8.00
C LEU A 290 -11.79 -21.42 6.63
N GLN A 291 -11.30 -20.19 6.64
CA GLN A 291 -11.10 -19.37 5.45
C GLN A 291 -9.88 -18.48 5.67
N LEU A 292 -9.27 -18.00 4.59
CA LEU A 292 -8.19 -17.04 4.67
C LEU A 292 -8.70 -15.75 5.32
N ASP A 293 -7.80 -15.06 6.02
CA ASP A 293 -8.04 -13.81 6.73
C ASP A 293 -9.03 -13.89 7.91
N ALA A 294 -9.55 -15.08 8.24
CA ALA A 294 -10.37 -15.29 9.44
C ALA A 294 -9.55 -15.16 10.72
N LEU A 295 -10.19 -14.58 11.75
CA LEU A 295 -9.65 -14.58 13.11
C LEU A 295 -9.97 -15.91 13.78
N THR A 296 -8.97 -16.55 14.36
CA THR A 296 -9.14 -17.80 15.09
C THR A 296 -8.17 -17.91 16.26
N ASN A 297 -8.66 -18.44 17.38
CA ASN A 297 -7.83 -18.85 18.50
C ASN A 297 -7.54 -20.36 18.43
N GLN A 298 -8.20 -21.10 17.53
CA GLN A 298 -8.02 -22.53 17.37
C GLN A 298 -6.86 -22.83 16.42
N ARG A 299 -5.83 -23.51 16.93
CA ARG A 299 -4.63 -23.89 16.15
C ARG A 299 -4.62 -25.33 15.69
N ASP A 300 -5.34 -26.22 16.38
CA ASP A 300 -5.15 -27.66 16.28
C ASP A 300 -6.45 -28.49 16.45
N ASN A 301 -7.61 -27.83 16.62
CA ASN A 301 -8.91 -28.50 16.83
C ASN A 301 -9.98 -28.02 15.84
N TYR A 302 -9.59 -27.76 14.59
CA TYR A 302 -10.52 -27.34 13.53
C TYR A 302 -10.99 -28.52 12.65
N ILE A 303 -10.39 -29.70 12.78
CA ILE A 303 -10.85 -30.97 12.20
C ILE A 303 -10.65 -32.06 13.25
N TRP A 304 -11.65 -32.93 13.46
CA TRP A 304 -11.57 -34.05 14.42
C TRP A 304 -12.52 -35.20 14.04
N VAL A 305 -12.30 -36.38 14.63
CA VAL A 305 -13.19 -37.54 14.46
C VAL A 305 -14.29 -37.52 15.53
N LYS A 306 -15.51 -37.89 15.17
CA LYS A 306 -16.68 -37.93 16.08
C LYS A 306 -16.35 -38.63 17.39
N GLY A 307 -16.68 -37.97 18.51
CA GLY A 307 -16.50 -38.53 19.85
C GLY A 307 -15.04 -38.73 20.29
N ARG A 308 -14.06 -38.19 19.56
CA ARG A 308 -12.63 -38.33 19.88
C ARG A 308 -11.90 -36.99 19.82
N SER A 309 -11.15 -36.67 20.88
CA SER A 309 -10.22 -35.55 20.86
C SER A 309 -8.97 -35.90 20.05
N ASN A 310 -8.39 -34.91 19.36
CA ASN A 310 -7.18 -35.10 18.57
C ASN A 310 -5.99 -35.53 19.45
N ALA A 311 -5.26 -36.57 19.01
CA ALA A 311 -4.03 -36.99 19.67
C ALA A 311 -2.92 -35.92 19.51
N LYS A 312 -1.84 -36.01 20.30
CA LYS A 312 -0.71 -35.06 20.22
C LYS A 312 -0.11 -34.98 18.82
N GLU A 313 -0.05 -36.10 18.11
CA GLU A 313 0.47 -36.17 16.73
C GLU A 313 -0.49 -35.50 15.74
N ASP A 314 -1.79 -35.76 15.85
CA ASP A 314 -2.83 -35.12 15.04
C ASP A 314 -2.80 -33.60 15.23
N LYS A 315 -2.69 -33.13 16.47
CA LYS A 315 -2.55 -31.69 16.80
C LYS A 315 -1.32 -31.07 16.15
N LYS A 316 -0.19 -31.78 16.09
CA LYS A 316 1.03 -31.31 15.43
C LYS A 316 0.83 -31.17 13.91
N VAL A 317 0.13 -32.11 13.28
CA VAL A 317 -0.21 -32.06 11.85
C VAL A 317 -1.15 -30.89 11.56
N LEU A 318 -2.19 -30.72 12.36
CA LEU A 318 -3.17 -29.63 12.21
C LEU A 318 -2.53 -28.25 12.47
N LYS A 319 -1.63 -28.14 13.44
CA LYS A 319 -0.89 -26.89 13.71
C LYS A 319 0.09 -26.55 12.60
N SER A 320 0.76 -27.53 12.00
CA SER A 320 1.72 -27.29 10.91
C SER A 320 1.06 -27.01 9.56
N SER A 321 -0.22 -27.36 9.41
CA SER A 321 -1.00 -27.05 8.22
C SER A 321 -1.65 -25.66 8.26
N LEU A 322 -1.57 -24.93 9.38
CA LEU A 322 -2.01 -23.53 9.47
C LEU A 322 -0.84 -22.57 9.60
N VAL A 323 -0.89 -21.48 8.84
CA VAL A 323 -0.01 -20.33 9.05
C VAL A 323 -0.83 -19.21 9.66
N LEU A 324 -0.47 -18.84 10.89
CA LEU A 324 -1.12 -17.78 11.64
C LEU A 324 -0.18 -16.58 11.80
N LYS A 325 -0.72 -15.37 11.70
CA LYS A 325 0.00 -14.14 12.04
C LYS A 325 -0.84 -13.25 12.96
N GLN A 326 -0.17 -12.51 13.82
CA GLN A 326 -0.80 -11.45 14.59
C GLN A 326 -1.19 -10.32 13.64
N VAL A 327 -2.45 -9.87 13.71
CA VAL A 327 -2.94 -8.76 12.88
C VAL A 327 -2.15 -7.50 13.23
N LYS A 328 -1.48 -6.93 12.23
CA LYS A 328 -0.83 -5.62 12.30
C LYS A 328 -1.20 -4.84 11.05
N GLU A 329 -2.46 -4.47 10.89
CA GLU A 329 -2.84 -3.59 9.80
C GLU A 329 -3.71 -2.44 10.33
N THR A 330 -3.10 -1.26 10.36
CA THR A 330 -3.82 0.01 10.27
C THR A 330 -4.02 0.32 8.78
N PRO A 331 -5.26 0.54 8.31
CA PRO A 331 -5.50 1.02 6.96
C PRO A 331 -4.72 2.31 6.72
N THR A 332 -4.29 2.55 5.48
CA THR A 332 -3.64 3.83 5.13
C THR A 332 -4.68 4.95 5.20
N GLU A 333 -4.40 6.03 5.93
CA GLU A 333 -5.30 7.17 6.23
C GLU A 333 -6.06 7.70 4.98
N ILE A 334 -5.38 7.74 3.83
CA ILE A 334 -5.92 8.19 2.54
C ILE A 334 -7.09 7.31 2.02
N GLN A 335 -7.11 6.01 2.34
CA GLN A 335 -8.16 5.07 1.90
C GLN A 335 -9.45 5.21 2.73
N LEU A 336 -9.34 5.61 4.00
CA LEU A 336 -10.50 5.93 4.82
C LEU A 336 -11.15 7.27 4.39
N ASN A 337 -10.35 8.19 3.86
CA ASN A 337 -10.79 9.54 3.51
C ASN A 337 -11.52 9.63 2.15
N ALA A 338 -11.31 8.68 1.23
CA ALA A 338 -11.92 8.74 -0.11
C ALA A 338 -13.45 8.56 -0.11
N ARG A 339 -13.98 7.65 0.72
CA ARG A 339 -15.43 7.46 0.87
C ARG A 339 -16.09 8.64 1.57
N LYS A 340 -15.47 9.11 2.67
CA LYS A 340 -15.90 10.32 3.38
C LYS A 340 -15.98 11.54 2.46
N TYR A 341 -15.03 11.69 1.53
CA TYR A 341 -15.05 12.78 0.56
C TYR A 341 -16.30 12.77 -0.34
N PHE A 342 -16.69 11.61 -0.87
CA PHE A 342 -17.90 11.51 -1.71
C PHE A 342 -19.18 11.66 -0.90
N ASP A 343 -19.23 11.11 0.32
CA ASP A 343 -20.37 11.24 1.22
C ASP A 343 -20.59 12.72 1.60
N GLU A 344 -19.53 13.45 1.99
CA GLU A 344 -19.61 14.89 2.30
C GLU A 344 -19.95 15.75 1.06
N LYS A 345 -19.39 15.44 -0.12
CA LYS A 345 -19.72 16.17 -1.35
C LYS A 345 -21.14 15.89 -1.83
N LEU A 346 -21.69 14.72 -1.52
CA LEU A 346 -23.09 14.40 -1.80
C LEU A 346 -23.99 15.26 -0.91
N GLU A 347 -23.69 15.37 0.37
CA GLU A 347 -24.40 16.25 1.32
C GLU A 347 -24.34 17.72 0.86
N GLU A 348 -23.15 18.26 0.62
CA GLU A 348 -22.95 19.66 0.17
C GLU A 348 -23.72 19.97 -1.12
N ARG A 349 -23.68 19.07 -2.11
CA ARG A 349 -24.38 19.28 -3.41
C ARG A 349 -25.89 19.09 -3.32
N THR A 350 -26.35 18.30 -2.35
CA THR A 350 -27.78 18.13 -2.05
C THR A 350 -28.32 19.38 -1.37
N GLU A 351 -27.58 19.94 -0.40
CA GLU A 351 -27.92 21.21 0.25
C GLU A 351 -27.92 22.39 -0.73
N ASP A 352 -26.95 22.43 -1.64
CA ASP A 352 -26.84 23.47 -2.68
C ASP A 352 -27.85 23.32 -3.85
N GLY A 353 -28.64 22.24 -3.89
CA GLY A 353 -29.58 21.96 -4.99
C GLY A 353 -28.94 21.70 -6.36
N LYS A 354 -27.65 21.31 -6.39
CA LYS A 354 -26.87 21.11 -7.63
C LYS A 354 -27.08 19.70 -8.20
N MET A 355 -28.26 19.43 -8.76
CA MET A 355 -28.68 18.12 -9.28
C MET A 355 -27.66 17.42 -10.20
N ARG A 356 -27.06 18.15 -11.15
CA ARG A 356 -26.07 17.59 -12.09
C ARG A 356 -24.80 17.10 -11.40
N GLY A 357 -24.47 17.67 -10.25
CA GLY A 357 -23.32 17.27 -9.46
C GLY A 357 -23.59 16.04 -8.59
N ILE A 358 -24.85 15.77 -8.26
CA ILE A 358 -25.32 14.57 -7.55
C ILE A 358 -25.31 13.37 -8.50
N GLU A 359 -25.82 13.54 -9.73
CA GLU A 359 -25.80 12.49 -10.78
C GLU A 359 -24.39 11.94 -11.01
N GLN A 360 -23.39 12.82 -11.07
CA GLN A 360 -21.99 12.40 -11.22
C GLN A 360 -21.48 11.56 -10.05
N ILE A 361 -21.86 11.91 -8.82
CA ILE A 361 -21.46 11.13 -7.64
C ILE A 361 -22.16 9.76 -7.69
N LEU A 362 -23.45 9.73 -8.02
CA LEU A 362 -24.24 8.51 -8.17
C LEU A 362 -23.71 7.60 -9.28
N ASP A 363 -23.27 8.14 -10.42
CA ASP A 363 -22.62 7.37 -11.49
C ASP A 363 -21.37 6.65 -10.98
N SER A 364 -20.63 7.27 -10.06
CA SER A 364 -19.43 6.67 -9.47
C SER A 364 -19.77 5.47 -8.58
N TYR A 365 -20.86 5.57 -7.81
CA TYR A 365 -21.38 4.43 -7.03
C TYR A 365 -22.00 3.35 -7.93
N LEU A 366 -22.63 3.74 -9.04
CA LEU A 366 -23.16 2.80 -10.03
C LEU A 366 -22.04 1.98 -10.68
N ASP A 367 -20.92 2.61 -11.03
CA ASP A 367 -19.73 1.91 -11.53
C ASP A 367 -19.19 0.88 -10.52
N MET A 368 -19.17 1.21 -9.22
CA MET A 368 -18.81 0.26 -8.16
C MET A 368 -19.79 -0.92 -8.13
N TYR A 369 -21.09 -0.65 -8.16
CA TYR A 369 -22.11 -1.67 -8.09
C TYR A 369 -22.08 -2.60 -9.32
N MET A 370 -21.88 -2.05 -10.52
CA MET A 370 -21.69 -2.86 -11.73
C MET A 370 -20.44 -3.74 -11.65
N LEU A 371 -19.35 -3.24 -11.06
CA LEU A 371 -18.13 -4.02 -10.83
C LEU A 371 -18.40 -5.19 -9.88
N GLU A 372 -19.15 -4.97 -8.80
CA GLU A 372 -19.56 -6.02 -7.86
C GLU A 372 -20.47 -7.06 -8.52
N MET A 373 -21.51 -6.63 -9.24
CA MET A 373 -22.43 -7.54 -9.93
C MET A 373 -21.69 -8.46 -10.92
N LYS A 374 -20.85 -7.87 -11.78
CA LYS A 374 -20.08 -8.62 -12.80
C LYS A 374 -19.20 -9.72 -12.19
N ASN A 375 -18.77 -9.56 -10.95
CA ASN A 375 -17.86 -10.45 -10.26
C ASN A 375 -18.53 -11.34 -9.20
N SER A 376 -19.79 -11.04 -8.83
CA SER A 376 -20.55 -11.82 -7.85
C SER A 376 -21.23 -13.05 -8.46
N ASP A 377 -21.58 -12.98 -9.75
CA ASP A 377 -22.30 -14.03 -10.50
C ASP A 377 -21.38 -15.06 -11.19
N LYS A 378 -20.07 -14.95 -11.01
CA LYS A 378 -19.07 -15.94 -11.43
C LYS A 378 -18.64 -16.80 -10.24
#